data_AF-A0A7K9PEJ6-F1
#
_entry.id   AF-A0A7K9PEJ6-F1
#
_cell.length_a   1.000
_cell.length_b   1.000
_cell.length_c   1.000
_cell.angle_alpha   90.00
_cell.angle_beta   90.00
_cell.angle_gamma   90.00
#
_symmetry.space_group_name_H-M   'P 1'
#
loop_
_entity.id
_entity.type
_entity.pdbx_description
1 polymer ?
#
loop_
_entity_poly.entity_id
_entity_poly.type
_entity_poly.pdbx_seq_one_letter_code
_entity_poly.pdbx_strand_id
1 'polypeptide(L)'
;IEQPTFPKITEMCVKMIRRVNDEEGIKKLVNETFQKLWFTPTLHHDKEAMTRKILNITDVVAACRDTGYDWFEQLLQNLLKSEEDASYKPVKKACTQLVDNLVEHILKYEESLSDSDNKSVNSGRLVACITTLFLFSKIRPQLMVKHAMTMQPYLTTKCSTQNDFMVICNVAKILELVVPLMEHPSETFLATIEEDLMKLIIKYGMTVVQHCVSCLGAVVNKVTQNYKFVWACFNRYYGALSKLKSQHQEDPNSTILTANKPALLRSLFTVGALCRHFDFDQEDFKGNSKVNIKDKVLELLMYFTKHSDEEVQTKAIIGLGFAFIQHPSLMFEQEVKTLYNSILSDKNCSVNLKIQVLKNLQTYLQEEDTRMQQADRDWKKVAKQEDLKEMGDISSGMSSSIMQLYLKQVLEAFFHTQSSVRHFALNVIALTLNQGLIHPVQCVPYLIAMGTDPEPSMRNKADQQLVEIDKKYAGFIHV
;
A
#
# COMPACT_ATOMS: atom_id res chain seq x y z
N ILE A 1 23.75 27.13 24.48
CA ILE A 1 24.81 26.15 24.14
C ILE A 1 24.14 25.09 23.27
N GLU A 2 24.57 24.91 22.03
CA GLU A 2 24.07 23.83 21.16
C GLU A 2 24.82 22.53 21.47
N GLN A 3 24.11 21.40 21.55
CA GLN A 3 24.65 20.07 21.87
C GLN A 3 24.26 19.05 20.79
N PRO A 4 24.95 19.04 19.63
CA PRO A 4 24.57 18.20 18.49
C PRO A 4 24.74 16.69 18.72
N THR A 5 25.48 16.29 19.76
CA THR A 5 25.73 14.89 20.13
C THR A 5 24.83 14.41 21.27
N PHE A 6 23.76 15.15 21.59
CA PHE A 6 22.87 14.79 22.69
C PHE A 6 22.19 13.41 22.43
N PRO A 7 22.14 12.49 23.41
CA PRO A 7 21.66 11.12 23.16
C PRO A 7 20.21 11.00 22.68
N LYS A 8 19.35 11.99 22.99
CA LYS A 8 17.91 11.94 22.65
C LYS A 8 17.52 12.80 21.44
N ILE A 9 18.47 13.16 20.57
CA ILE A 9 18.18 13.95 19.37
C ILE A 9 17.11 13.27 18.51
N THR A 10 17.21 11.95 18.30
CA THR A 10 16.22 11.18 17.52
C THR A 10 14.82 11.28 18.13
N GLU A 11 14.67 11.10 19.45
CA GLU A 11 13.38 11.23 20.14
C GLU A 11 12.79 12.65 20.02
N MET A 12 13.63 13.68 20.10
CA MET A 12 13.22 15.07 19.93
C MET A 12 12.71 15.32 18.50
N CYS A 13 13.46 14.89 17.49
CA CYS A 13 13.05 15.02 16.09
C CYS A 13 11.73 14.29 15.82
N VAL A 14 11.56 13.05 16.30
CA VAL A 14 10.29 12.30 16.15
C VAL A 14 9.11 13.08 16.76
N LYS A 15 9.26 13.59 17.98
CA LYS A 15 8.19 14.36 18.64
C LYS A 15 7.87 15.66 17.92
N MET A 16 8.87 16.35 17.38
CA MET A 16 8.67 17.60 16.64
C MET A 16 7.95 17.37 15.31
N ILE A 17 8.34 16.35 14.53
CA ILE A 17 7.71 16.06 13.23
C ILE A 17 6.25 15.64 13.40
N ARG A 18 5.90 14.95 14.49
CA ARG A 18 4.51 14.58 14.78
C ARG A 18 3.56 15.78 14.94
N ARG A 19 4.08 16.99 15.16
CA ARG A 19 3.29 18.23 15.24
C ARG A 19 3.12 18.92 13.88
N VAL A 20 3.45 18.25 12.76
CA VAL A 20 3.32 18.83 11.40
C VAL A 20 1.87 19.08 10.97
N ASN A 21 0.90 18.39 11.59
CA ASN A 21 -0.53 18.49 11.31
C ASN A 21 -1.32 19.25 12.39
N ASP A 22 -0.62 19.92 13.29
CA ASP A 22 -1.23 20.80 14.29
C ASP A 22 -1.69 22.13 13.64
N GLU A 23 -2.07 23.09 14.49
CA GLU A 23 -2.43 24.44 14.10
C GLU A 23 -1.41 25.08 13.14
N GLU A 24 -1.91 25.92 12.23
CA GLU A 24 -1.14 26.47 11.12
C GLU A 24 0.16 27.19 11.55
N GLY A 25 0.14 27.86 12.71
CA GLY A 25 1.34 28.49 13.29
C GLY A 25 2.42 27.50 13.72
N ILE A 26 2.02 26.39 14.36
CA ILE A 26 2.93 25.30 14.76
C ILE A 26 3.48 24.60 13.53
N LYS A 27 2.59 24.26 12.59
CA LYS A 27 2.96 23.66 11.30
C LYS A 27 4.01 24.50 10.57
N LYS A 28 3.82 25.82 10.46
CA LYS A 28 4.80 26.72 9.84
C LYS A 28 6.17 26.65 10.54
N LEU A 29 6.18 26.73 11.88
CA LEU A 29 7.42 26.66 12.67
C LEU A 29 8.16 25.32 12.49
N VAL A 30 7.43 24.20 12.50
CA VAL A 30 8.00 22.86 12.29
C VAL A 30 8.63 22.77 10.89
N ASN A 31 7.92 23.20 9.85
CA ASN A 31 8.44 23.21 8.47
C ASN A 31 9.73 24.05 8.35
N GLU A 32 9.71 25.30 8.82
CA GLU A 32 10.89 26.19 8.76
C GLU A 32 12.10 25.63 9.54
N THR A 33 11.83 24.99 10.68
CA THR A 33 12.88 24.38 11.51
C THR A 33 13.55 23.22 10.77
N PHE A 34 12.79 22.29 10.21
CA PHE A 34 13.34 21.15 9.48
C PHE A 34 13.93 21.53 8.12
N GLN A 35 13.41 22.57 7.48
CA GLN A 35 14.02 23.14 6.28
C GLN A 35 15.46 23.59 6.54
N LYS A 36 15.68 24.31 7.65
CA LYS A 36 17.01 24.76 8.07
C LYS A 36 17.89 23.60 8.54
N LEU A 37 17.34 22.66 9.30
CA LEU A 37 18.10 21.56 9.90
C LEU A 37 18.57 20.53 8.86
N TRP A 38 17.69 20.09 7.96
CA TRP A 38 17.95 18.98 7.04
C TRP A 38 17.98 19.40 5.58
N PHE A 39 17.07 20.27 5.17
CA PHE A 39 16.84 20.58 3.75
C PHE A 39 17.50 21.87 3.26
N THR A 40 18.63 22.21 3.88
CA THR A 40 19.55 23.25 3.37
C THR A 40 20.68 22.58 2.57
N PRO A 41 21.00 23.05 1.35
CA PRO A 41 22.09 22.49 0.56
C PRO A 41 23.41 22.49 1.31
N THR A 42 24.09 21.36 1.33
CA THR A 42 25.41 21.23 1.98
C THR A 42 26.50 21.60 0.96
N LEU A 43 27.54 22.30 1.42
CA LEU A 43 28.71 22.62 0.59
C LEU A 43 29.44 21.33 0.19
N HIS A 44 29.89 21.23 -1.06
CA HIS A 44 30.47 20.00 -1.63
C HIS A 44 31.70 19.45 -0.88
N HIS A 45 32.44 20.30 -0.16
CA HIS A 45 33.63 19.90 0.61
C HIS A 45 33.29 19.36 2.02
N ASP A 46 32.08 19.61 2.53
CA ASP A 46 31.68 19.21 3.89
C ASP A 46 30.98 17.84 3.89
N LYS A 47 31.77 16.80 3.59
CA LYS A 47 31.31 15.40 3.56
C LYS A 47 30.89 14.90 4.95
N GLU A 48 31.54 15.41 6.00
CA GLU A 48 31.20 15.03 7.39
C GLU A 48 29.83 15.53 7.79
N ALA A 49 29.48 16.79 7.50
CA ALA A 49 28.14 17.30 7.78
C ALA A 49 27.06 16.55 6.97
N MET A 50 27.34 16.20 5.72
CA MET A 50 26.42 15.37 4.93
C MET A 50 26.23 13.99 5.57
N THR A 51 27.31 13.33 6.00
CA THR A 51 27.25 12.03 6.66
C THR A 51 26.45 12.09 7.96
N ARG A 52 26.69 13.11 8.80
CA ARG A 52 25.90 13.35 10.03
C ARG A 52 24.42 13.56 9.72
N LYS A 53 24.11 14.32 8.66
CA LYS A 53 22.73 14.58 8.21
C LYS A 53 22.04 13.28 7.76
N ILE A 54 22.72 12.46 6.97
CA ILE A 54 22.23 11.14 6.54
C ILE A 54 21.91 10.27 7.76
N LEU A 55 22.87 10.11 8.68
CA LEU A 55 22.70 9.27 9.86
C LEU A 55 21.51 9.73 10.72
N ASN A 56 21.40 11.03 10.98
CA ASN A 56 20.30 11.58 11.76
C ASN A 56 18.93 11.30 11.11
N ILE A 57 18.80 11.54 9.80
CA ILE A 57 17.54 11.28 9.07
C ILE A 57 17.21 9.79 9.10
N THR A 58 18.19 8.91 8.83
CA THR A 58 17.96 7.46 8.84
C THR A 58 17.61 6.94 10.22
N ASP A 59 18.20 7.50 11.29
CA ASP A 59 17.88 7.14 12.68
C ASP A 59 16.46 7.57 13.05
N VAL A 60 16.02 8.75 12.60
CA VAL A 60 14.64 9.21 12.78
C VAL A 60 13.65 8.33 12.03
N VAL A 61 13.95 7.98 10.78
CA VAL A 61 13.11 7.06 9.99
C VAL A 61 13.04 5.69 10.65
N ALA A 62 14.17 5.15 11.12
CA ALA A 62 14.22 3.87 11.83
C ALA A 62 13.38 3.91 13.12
N ALA A 63 13.46 4.99 13.90
CA ALA A 63 12.69 5.19 15.13
C ALA A 63 11.18 5.38 14.87
N CYS A 64 10.78 5.78 13.66
CA CYS A 64 9.37 5.93 13.29
C CYS A 64 8.70 4.63 12.83
N ARG A 65 9.47 3.55 12.62
CA ARG A 65 9.00 2.29 12.02
C ARG A 65 7.70 1.75 12.62
N ASP A 66 7.56 1.79 13.94
CA ASP A 66 6.41 1.20 14.64
C ASP A 66 5.19 2.12 14.67
N THR A 67 5.39 3.42 14.47
CA THR A 67 4.34 4.42 14.62
C THR A 67 3.77 4.90 13.28
N GLY A 68 4.48 4.69 12.18
CA GLY A 68 4.09 5.12 10.84
C GLY A 68 5.02 6.17 10.24
N TYR A 69 4.82 6.50 8.96
CA TYR A 69 5.67 7.46 8.23
C TYR A 69 4.90 8.70 7.74
N ASP A 70 3.60 8.76 7.97
CA ASP A 70 2.68 9.78 7.40
C ASP A 70 3.13 11.21 7.71
N TRP A 71 3.65 11.47 8.91
CA TRP A 71 4.15 12.79 9.30
C TRP A 71 5.44 13.19 8.57
N PHE A 72 6.33 12.24 8.29
CA PHE A 72 7.55 12.51 7.54
C PHE A 72 7.20 12.77 6.07
N GLU A 73 6.28 11.97 5.53
CA GLU A 73 5.72 12.19 4.19
C GLU A 73 5.07 13.57 4.07
N GLN A 74 4.23 13.96 5.03
CA GLN A 74 3.57 15.26 5.05
C GLN A 74 4.57 16.42 5.19
N LEU A 75 5.58 16.29 6.05
CA LEU A 75 6.66 17.29 6.18
C LEU A 75 7.36 17.48 4.84
N LEU A 76 7.78 16.39 4.20
CA LEU A 76 8.50 16.46 2.92
C LEU A 76 7.61 17.02 1.80
N GLN A 77 6.32 16.65 1.77
CA GLN A 77 5.33 17.22 0.83
C GLN A 77 5.16 18.73 1.02
N ASN A 78 4.96 19.19 2.27
CA ASN A 78 4.81 20.61 2.58
C ASN A 78 6.02 21.43 2.13
N LEU A 79 7.23 20.94 2.44
CA LEU A 79 8.48 21.61 2.07
C LEU A 79 8.66 21.70 0.55
N LEU A 80 8.43 20.60 -0.17
CA LEU A 80 8.58 20.60 -1.63
C LEU A 80 7.50 21.41 -2.35
N LYS A 81 6.26 21.44 -1.83
CA LYS A 81 5.15 22.21 -2.38
C LYS A 81 5.35 23.71 -2.18
N SER A 82 5.90 24.13 -1.04
CA SER A 82 6.17 25.54 -0.74
C SER A 82 7.15 26.21 -1.71
N GLU A 83 8.00 25.44 -2.39
CA GLU A 83 8.98 25.93 -3.38
C GLU A 83 8.58 25.64 -4.85
N GLU A 84 7.34 25.23 -5.12
CA GLU A 84 6.95 24.83 -6.47
C GLU A 84 7.04 25.99 -7.48
N ASP A 85 6.64 27.19 -7.06
CA ASP A 85 6.67 28.42 -7.88
C ASP A 85 7.94 29.27 -7.66
N ALA A 86 8.83 28.85 -6.75
CA ALA A 86 10.05 29.60 -6.45
C ALA A 86 11.08 29.49 -7.59
N SER A 87 11.69 30.61 -7.97
CA SER A 87 12.78 30.66 -8.97
C SER A 87 14.01 29.87 -8.50
N TYR A 88 14.33 29.97 -7.21
CA TYR A 88 15.38 29.18 -6.57
C TYR A 88 14.75 28.12 -5.66
N LYS A 89 15.15 26.85 -5.84
CA LYS A 89 14.56 25.68 -5.15
C LYS A 89 15.60 24.98 -4.25
N PRO A 90 15.97 25.58 -3.10
CA PRO A 90 17.00 25.03 -2.22
C PRO A 90 16.63 23.68 -1.61
N VAL A 91 15.36 23.47 -1.21
CA VAL A 91 14.92 22.17 -0.66
C VAL A 91 15.05 21.10 -1.73
N LYS A 92 14.67 21.39 -2.98
CA LYS A 92 14.84 20.42 -4.09
C LYS A 92 16.31 20.03 -4.27
N LYS A 93 17.23 21.01 -4.26
CA LYS A 93 18.67 20.76 -4.35
C LYS A 93 19.20 19.93 -3.17
N ALA A 94 18.78 20.26 -1.95
CA ALA A 94 19.17 19.52 -0.75
C ALA A 94 18.66 18.07 -0.78
N CYS A 95 17.42 17.85 -1.21
CA CYS A 95 16.86 16.50 -1.40
C CYS A 95 17.64 15.69 -2.43
N THR A 96 18.00 16.29 -3.58
CA THR A 96 18.84 15.63 -4.58
C THR A 96 20.20 15.24 -4.02
N GLN A 97 20.90 16.19 -3.36
CA GLN A 97 22.19 15.89 -2.73
C GLN A 97 22.09 14.77 -1.68
N LEU A 98 21.04 14.80 -0.85
CA LEU A 98 20.81 13.81 0.20
C LEU A 98 20.57 12.42 -0.40
N VAL A 99 19.71 12.31 -1.41
CA VAL A 99 19.42 11.04 -2.10
C VAL A 99 20.70 10.48 -2.76
N ASP A 100 21.45 11.33 -3.47
CA ASP A 100 22.71 10.93 -4.12
C ASP A 100 23.73 10.38 -3.13
N ASN A 101 23.96 11.11 -2.04
CA ASN A 101 24.92 10.72 -1.01
C ASN A 101 24.41 9.51 -0.20
N LEU A 102 23.10 9.33 -0.05
CA LEU A 102 22.52 8.17 0.61
C LEU A 102 22.72 6.89 -0.22
N VAL A 103 22.58 6.96 -1.55
CA VAL A 103 22.90 5.85 -2.46
C VAL A 103 24.41 5.54 -2.42
N GLU A 104 25.27 6.56 -2.50
CA GLU A 104 26.72 6.37 -2.37
C GLU A 104 27.10 5.76 -1.01
N HIS A 105 26.45 6.18 0.06
CA HIS A 105 26.64 5.63 1.40
C HIS A 105 26.25 4.15 1.46
N ILE A 106 25.14 3.74 0.83
CA ILE A 106 24.75 2.32 0.74
C ILE A 106 25.80 1.49 -0.01
N LEU A 107 26.33 2.00 -1.13
CA LEU A 107 27.36 1.29 -1.91
C LEU A 107 28.67 1.11 -1.13
N LYS A 108 29.16 2.18 -0.49
CA LYS A 108 30.37 2.11 0.37
C LYS A 108 30.15 1.18 1.56
N TYR A 109 28.95 1.17 2.10
CA TYR A 109 28.59 0.31 3.20
C TYR A 109 28.67 -1.18 2.81
N GLU A 110 28.25 -1.53 1.59
CA GLU A 110 28.39 -2.87 1.05
C GLU A 110 29.85 -3.30 0.85
N GLU A 111 30.69 -2.41 0.32
CA GLU A 111 32.13 -2.64 0.16
C GLU A 111 32.82 -2.89 1.51
N SER A 112 32.40 -2.22 2.59
CA SER A 112 32.94 -2.44 3.93
C SER A 112 32.45 -3.72 4.63
N LEU A 113 31.34 -4.31 4.13
CA LEU A 113 30.72 -5.50 4.72
C LEU A 113 31.35 -6.81 4.23
N SER A 114 32.06 -6.82 3.11
CA SER A 114 32.84 -8.00 2.68
C SER A 114 33.92 -8.39 3.69
N ASP A 115 34.29 -7.47 4.58
CA ASP A 115 35.46 -7.57 5.44
C ASP A 115 35.14 -7.75 6.95
N SER A 116 33.86 -7.82 7.38
CA SER A 116 33.53 -7.87 8.82
C SER A 116 32.36 -8.79 9.24
N ASP A 117 32.51 -9.44 10.41
CA ASP A 117 31.59 -10.46 10.97
C ASP A 117 30.32 -9.92 11.66
N ASN A 118 30.09 -8.61 11.72
CA ASN A 118 28.96 -7.98 12.43
C ASN A 118 27.69 -7.81 11.57
N LYS A 119 27.13 -8.92 11.06
CA LYS A 119 26.01 -8.90 10.09
C LYS A 119 24.65 -8.37 10.62
N SER A 120 24.36 -8.53 11.92
CA SER A 120 23.01 -8.27 12.47
C SER A 120 22.67 -6.79 12.67
N VAL A 121 23.49 -6.04 13.41
CA VAL A 121 23.34 -4.58 13.60
C VAL A 121 23.42 -3.85 12.27
N ASN A 122 24.21 -4.39 11.35
CA ASN A 122 24.46 -3.78 10.06
C ASN A 122 23.28 -3.90 9.08
N SER A 123 22.45 -4.93 9.20
CA SER A 123 21.25 -5.12 8.36
C SER A 123 20.14 -4.11 8.65
N GLY A 124 20.00 -3.65 9.91
CA GLY A 124 18.98 -2.67 10.30
C GLY A 124 19.22 -1.28 9.70
N ARG A 125 20.49 -0.86 9.62
CA ARG A 125 20.89 0.41 8.98
C ARG A 125 20.59 0.40 7.49
N LEU A 126 20.88 -0.70 6.79
CA LEU A 126 20.54 -0.84 5.38
C LEU A 126 19.03 -0.69 5.15
N VAL A 127 18.21 -1.37 5.95
CA VAL A 127 16.74 -1.23 5.89
C VAL A 127 16.32 0.22 6.11
N ALA A 128 16.91 0.94 7.07
CA ALA A 128 16.59 2.34 7.33
C ALA A 128 16.97 3.26 6.16
N CYS A 129 18.15 3.08 5.56
CA CYS A 129 18.58 3.82 4.38
C CYS A 129 17.65 3.58 3.18
N ILE A 130 17.34 2.32 2.88
CA ILE A 130 16.45 1.95 1.77
C ILE A 130 15.02 2.44 2.03
N THR A 131 14.54 2.37 3.27
CA THR A 131 13.23 2.93 3.67
C THR A 131 13.21 4.45 3.48
N THR A 132 14.30 5.13 3.83
CA THR A 132 14.44 6.57 3.61
C THR A 132 14.38 6.90 2.11
N LEU A 133 15.10 6.17 1.26
CA LEU A 133 15.02 6.30 -0.20
C LEU A 133 13.60 6.05 -0.74
N PHE A 134 12.90 5.04 -0.20
CA PHE A 134 11.50 4.79 -0.55
C PHE A 134 10.61 5.99 -0.19
N LEU A 135 10.74 6.60 0.99
CA LEU A 135 9.95 7.78 1.36
C LEU A 135 10.21 8.98 0.44
N PHE A 136 11.48 9.24 0.08
CA PHE A 136 11.80 10.27 -0.92
C PHE A 136 11.22 9.94 -2.30
N SER A 137 11.25 8.67 -2.70
CA SER A 137 10.69 8.21 -3.97
C SER A 137 9.18 8.34 -4.01
N LYS A 138 8.48 8.08 -2.89
CA LYS A 138 7.03 8.22 -2.78
C LYS A 138 6.57 9.66 -2.99
N ILE A 139 7.31 10.63 -2.44
CA ILE A 139 6.96 12.06 -2.57
C ILE A 139 7.40 12.65 -3.90
N ARG A 140 8.62 12.34 -4.36
CA ARG A 140 9.16 12.86 -5.61
C ARG A 140 10.00 11.80 -6.33
N PRO A 141 9.37 10.89 -7.10
CA PRO A 141 10.04 9.77 -7.75
C PRO A 141 11.21 10.18 -8.67
N GLN A 142 11.17 11.38 -9.26
CA GLN A 142 12.22 11.88 -10.16
C GLN A 142 13.61 11.96 -9.50
N LEU A 143 13.68 12.04 -8.17
CA LEU A 143 14.95 12.07 -7.44
C LEU A 143 15.74 10.76 -7.58
N MET A 144 15.07 9.65 -7.85
CA MET A 144 15.66 8.31 -7.88
C MET A 144 15.85 7.72 -9.29
N VAL A 145 15.41 8.42 -10.34
CA VAL A 145 15.47 7.93 -11.75
C VAL A 145 16.88 7.49 -12.16
N LYS A 146 17.89 8.32 -11.88
CA LYS A 146 19.30 8.00 -12.21
C LYS A 146 19.90 6.86 -11.38
N HIS A 147 19.28 6.51 -10.27
CA HIS A 147 19.76 5.47 -9.34
C HIS A 147 19.03 4.13 -9.50
N ALA A 148 18.01 4.04 -10.37
CA ALA A 148 17.19 2.83 -10.53
C ALA A 148 18.02 1.59 -10.86
N MET A 149 19.02 1.73 -11.75
CA MET A 149 19.93 0.63 -12.10
C MET A 149 20.80 0.18 -10.92
N THR A 150 21.25 1.12 -10.08
CA THR A 150 22.00 0.83 -8.85
C THR A 150 21.15 0.09 -7.82
N MET A 151 19.84 0.30 -7.83
CA MET A 151 18.93 -0.35 -6.89
C MET A 151 18.54 -1.78 -7.31
N GLN A 152 18.60 -2.11 -8.60
CA GLN A 152 18.15 -3.41 -9.12
C GLN A 152 18.86 -4.63 -8.51
N PRO A 153 20.19 -4.64 -8.26
CA PRO A 153 20.87 -5.78 -7.64
C PRO A 153 20.30 -6.18 -6.27
N TYR A 154 19.77 -5.23 -5.50
CA TYR A 154 19.16 -5.50 -4.19
C TYR A 154 17.85 -6.30 -4.26
N LEU A 155 17.28 -6.47 -5.46
CA LEU A 155 16.13 -7.34 -5.69
C LEU A 155 16.51 -8.83 -5.68
N THR A 156 17.76 -9.17 -6.04
CA THR A 156 18.23 -10.56 -6.21
C THR A 156 19.12 -11.06 -5.08
N THR A 157 19.41 -10.23 -4.07
CA THR A 157 20.23 -10.60 -2.92
C THR A 157 19.68 -11.83 -2.19
N LYS A 158 20.56 -12.76 -1.79
CA LYS A 158 20.17 -14.00 -1.09
C LYS A 158 19.44 -13.67 0.22
N CYS A 159 18.15 -13.98 0.27
CA CYS A 159 17.33 -13.71 1.46
C CYS A 159 17.43 -14.83 2.50
N SER A 160 17.70 -14.45 3.74
CA SER A 160 17.64 -15.35 4.90
C SER A 160 16.99 -14.72 6.12
N THR A 161 16.89 -13.39 6.18
CA THR A 161 16.39 -12.65 7.35
C THR A 161 15.17 -11.79 7.04
N GLN A 162 14.45 -11.38 8.09
CA GLN A 162 13.32 -10.44 7.96
C GLN A 162 13.74 -9.09 7.36
N ASN A 163 14.95 -8.63 7.69
CA ASN A 163 15.49 -7.38 7.16
C ASN A 163 15.73 -7.48 5.65
N ASP A 164 16.22 -8.62 5.15
CA ASP A 164 16.39 -8.85 3.71
C ASP A 164 15.06 -8.73 2.95
N PHE A 165 13.98 -9.29 3.51
CA PHE A 165 12.65 -9.16 2.92
C PHE A 165 12.17 -7.71 2.89
N MET A 166 12.46 -6.92 3.92
CA MET A 166 12.11 -5.49 3.93
C MET A 166 12.88 -4.70 2.87
N VAL A 167 14.17 -4.99 2.68
CA VAL A 167 14.96 -4.38 1.61
C VAL A 167 14.31 -4.66 0.26
N ILE A 168 14.01 -5.93 -0.05
CA ILE A 168 13.36 -6.33 -1.31
C ILE A 168 12.03 -5.62 -1.51
N CYS A 169 11.17 -5.60 -0.48
CA CYS A 169 9.87 -4.94 -0.58
C CYS A 169 10.00 -3.43 -0.84
N ASN A 170 10.95 -2.75 -0.18
CA ASN A 170 11.16 -1.33 -0.39
C ASN A 170 11.81 -1.02 -1.76
N VAL A 171 12.75 -1.86 -2.21
CA VAL A 171 13.36 -1.74 -3.55
C VAL A 171 12.31 -1.95 -4.64
N ALA A 172 11.46 -2.97 -4.52
CA ALA A 172 10.36 -3.19 -5.45
C ALA A 172 9.42 -1.96 -5.53
N LYS A 173 9.07 -1.36 -4.39
CA LYS A 173 8.27 -0.11 -4.36
C LYS A 173 8.99 1.09 -4.98
N ILE A 174 10.30 1.21 -4.80
CA ILE A 174 11.09 2.27 -5.44
C ILE A 174 11.05 2.07 -6.95
N LEU A 175 11.35 0.87 -7.45
CA LEU A 175 11.36 0.57 -8.88
C LEU A 175 9.97 0.75 -9.52
N GLU A 176 8.90 0.35 -8.83
CA GLU A 176 7.51 0.57 -9.23
C GLU A 176 7.22 2.05 -9.55
N LEU A 177 7.71 2.97 -8.71
CA LEU A 177 7.50 4.41 -8.86
C LEU A 177 8.43 5.06 -9.89
N VAL A 178 9.65 4.53 -10.01
CA VAL A 178 10.76 5.20 -10.71
C VAL A 178 10.93 4.72 -12.14
N VAL A 179 10.79 3.42 -12.41
CA VAL A 179 11.01 2.84 -13.75
C VAL A 179 10.08 3.46 -14.82
N PRO A 180 8.78 3.69 -14.56
CA PRO A 180 7.90 4.34 -15.53
C PRO A 180 8.25 5.80 -15.87
N LEU A 181 9.16 6.42 -15.12
CA LEU A 181 9.61 7.79 -15.32
C LEU A 181 11.01 7.87 -15.97
N MET A 182 11.63 6.73 -16.26
CA MET A 182 12.93 6.71 -16.93
C MET A 182 12.79 7.13 -18.39
N GLU A 183 13.67 8.02 -18.83
CA GLU A 183 13.81 8.35 -20.25
C GLU A 183 14.63 7.25 -20.93
N HIS A 184 14.04 6.54 -21.89
CA HIS A 184 14.68 5.46 -22.66
C HIS A 184 15.40 4.39 -21.81
N PRO A 185 14.70 3.67 -20.91
CA PRO A 185 15.28 2.54 -20.20
C PRO A 185 15.79 1.45 -21.16
N SER A 186 16.95 0.86 -20.88
CA SER A 186 17.51 -0.24 -21.66
C SER A 186 16.59 -1.47 -21.63
N GLU A 187 16.34 -2.08 -22.79
CA GLU A 187 15.54 -3.31 -22.89
C GLU A 187 16.12 -4.45 -22.03
N THR A 188 17.44 -4.57 -21.96
CA THR A 188 18.11 -5.59 -21.12
C THR A 188 17.83 -5.37 -19.64
N PHE A 189 17.82 -4.12 -19.19
CA PHE A 189 17.49 -3.76 -17.81
C PHE A 189 16.03 -4.12 -17.48
N LEU A 190 15.10 -3.78 -18.38
CA LEU A 190 13.68 -4.09 -18.20
C LEU A 190 13.41 -5.60 -18.17
N ALA A 191 14.00 -6.36 -19.10
CA ALA A 191 13.88 -7.81 -19.14
C ALA A 191 14.43 -8.46 -17.86
N THR A 192 15.55 -7.95 -17.34
CA THR A 192 16.13 -8.44 -16.08
C THR A 192 15.20 -8.18 -14.90
N ILE A 193 14.61 -6.98 -14.80
CA ILE A 193 13.62 -6.65 -13.75
C ILE A 193 12.41 -7.59 -13.83
N GLU A 194 11.84 -7.80 -15.01
CA GLU A 194 10.70 -8.70 -15.19
C GLU A 194 11.02 -10.12 -14.73
N GLU A 195 12.18 -10.64 -15.13
CA GLU A 195 12.62 -12.00 -14.78
C GLU A 195 12.86 -12.14 -13.26
N ASP A 196 13.52 -11.17 -12.64
CA ASP A 196 13.81 -11.18 -11.22
C ASP A 196 12.55 -11.06 -10.36
N LEU A 197 11.64 -10.14 -10.70
CA LEU A 197 10.34 -10.00 -10.04
C LEU A 197 9.55 -11.32 -10.12
N MET A 198 9.59 -12.00 -11.27
CA MET A 198 8.91 -13.28 -11.45
C MET A 198 9.52 -14.40 -10.62
N LYS A 199 10.86 -14.48 -10.54
CA LYS A 199 11.54 -15.42 -9.63
C LYS A 199 11.12 -15.18 -8.18
N LEU A 200 11.02 -13.91 -7.75
CA LEU A 200 10.57 -13.56 -6.40
C LEU A 200 9.11 -13.95 -6.15
N ILE A 201 8.23 -13.71 -7.13
CA ILE A 201 6.80 -14.08 -7.09
C ILE A 201 6.60 -15.59 -6.99
N ILE A 202 7.54 -16.41 -7.49
CA ILE A 202 7.46 -17.87 -7.41
C ILE A 202 8.06 -18.41 -6.11
N LYS A 203 9.08 -17.74 -5.55
CA LYS A 203 9.88 -18.27 -4.45
C LYS A 203 9.42 -17.83 -3.05
N TYR A 204 9.04 -16.56 -2.86
CA TYR A 204 8.92 -15.98 -1.51
C TYR A 204 7.47 -15.84 -1.00
N GLY A 205 7.32 -15.34 0.23
CA GLY A 205 6.03 -15.23 0.93
C GLY A 205 5.13 -14.09 0.44
N MET A 206 3.90 -14.02 1.00
CA MET A 206 2.81 -13.14 0.55
C MET A 206 3.21 -11.67 0.41
N THR A 207 3.90 -11.08 1.40
CA THR A 207 4.27 -9.65 1.39
C THR A 207 5.21 -9.31 0.24
N VAL A 208 6.18 -10.19 -0.03
CA VAL A 208 7.10 -10.03 -1.16
C VAL A 208 6.33 -10.18 -2.46
N VAL A 209 5.50 -11.22 -2.59
CA VAL A 209 4.66 -11.44 -3.78
C VAL A 209 3.79 -10.21 -4.08
N GLN A 210 3.13 -9.64 -3.08
CA GLN A 210 2.25 -8.48 -3.28
C GLN A 210 3.01 -7.28 -3.85
N HIS A 211 4.15 -6.91 -3.26
CA HIS A 211 4.92 -5.76 -3.75
C HIS A 211 5.61 -6.02 -5.09
N CYS A 212 6.07 -7.25 -5.34
CA CYS A 212 6.67 -7.61 -6.62
C CYS A 212 5.63 -7.64 -7.76
N VAL A 213 4.40 -8.11 -7.51
CA VAL A 213 3.32 -8.06 -8.51
C VAL A 213 2.91 -6.62 -8.80
N SER A 214 2.84 -5.75 -7.79
CA SER A 214 2.57 -4.31 -7.99
C SER A 214 3.61 -3.66 -8.89
N CYS A 215 4.90 -3.89 -8.58
CA CYS A 215 6.01 -3.41 -9.40
C CYS A 215 5.98 -3.99 -10.82
N LEU A 216 5.72 -5.29 -10.98
CA LEU A 216 5.60 -5.92 -12.29
C LEU A 216 4.45 -5.30 -13.10
N GLY A 217 3.31 -5.05 -12.46
CA GLY A 217 2.17 -4.33 -13.06
C GLY A 217 2.55 -2.95 -13.57
N ALA A 218 3.23 -2.15 -12.74
CA ALA A 218 3.67 -0.82 -13.16
C ALA A 218 4.66 -0.84 -14.32
N VAL A 219 5.63 -1.75 -14.31
CA VAL A 219 6.65 -1.88 -15.36
C VAL A 219 6.04 -2.39 -16.68
N VAL A 220 5.23 -3.44 -16.62
CA VAL A 220 4.64 -4.05 -17.81
C VAL A 220 3.59 -3.15 -18.44
N ASN A 221 2.63 -2.65 -17.66
CA ASN A 221 1.51 -1.86 -18.19
C ASN A 221 1.95 -0.47 -18.70
N LYS A 222 3.04 0.10 -18.19
CA LYS A 222 3.47 1.47 -18.54
C LYS A 222 4.68 1.53 -19.47
N VAL A 223 5.52 0.49 -19.50
CA VAL A 223 6.81 0.55 -20.22
C VAL A 223 6.96 -0.58 -21.22
N THR A 224 6.98 -1.85 -20.77
CA THR A 224 7.43 -2.95 -21.63
C THR A 224 6.36 -3.54 -22.54
N GLN A 225 5.09 -3.47 -22.14
CA GLN A 225 3.96 -4.10 -22.84
C GLN A 225 4.15 -5.62 -23.08
N ASN A 226 5.00 -6.29 -22.28
CA ASN A 226 5.27 -7.72 -22.41
C ASN A 226 4.17 -8.58 -21.74
N TYR A 227 2.92 -8.41 -22.19
CA TYR A 227 1.75 -9.06 -21.61
C TYR A 227 1.77 -10.60 -21.70
N LYS A 228 2.46 -11.14 -22.73
CA LYS A 228 2.59 -12.60 -22.95
C LYS A 228 3.24 -13.30 -21.75
N PHE A 229 4.23 -12.67 -21.13
CA PHE A 229 4.96 -13.25 -20.01
C PHE A 229 4.08 -13.34 -18.75
N VAL A 230 3.35 -12.27 -18.46
CA VAL A 230 2.38 -12.22 -17.34
C VAL A 230 1.22 -13.19 -17.59
N TRP A 231 0.72 -13.27 -18.82
CA TRP A 231 -0.34 -14.20 -19.24
C TRP A 231 0.03 -15.66 -18.99
N ALA A 232 1.26 -16.06 -19.34
CA ALA A 232 1.75 -17.41 -19.08
C ALA A 232 1.81 -17.71 -17.55
N CYS A 233 2.22 -16.73 -16.75
CA CYS A 233 2.23 -16.85 -15.29
C CYS A 233 0.82 -17.05 -14.72
N PHE A 234 -0.13 -16.21 -15.16
CA PHE A 234 -1.52 -16.30 -14.77
C PHE A 234 -2.10 -17.68 -15.11
N ASN A 235 -1.96 -18.13 -16.36
CA ASN A 235 -2.49 -19.43 -16.81
C ASN A 235 -1.92 -20.61 -16.03
N ARG A 236 -0.66 -20.55 -15.59
CA ARG A 236 -0.07 -21.59 -14.74
C ARG A 236 -0.77 -21.69 -13.39
N TYR A 237 -0.98 -20.57 -12.70
CA TYR A 237 -1.64 -20.58 -11.40
C TYR A 237 -3.15 -20.81 -11.50
N TYR A 238 -3.82 -20.15 -12.44
CA TYR A 238 -5.24 -20.37 -12.72
C TYR A 238 -5.52 -21.81 -13.14
N GLY A 239 -4.70 -22.38 -14.03
CA GLY A 239 -4.80 -23.78 -14.45
C GLY A 239 -4.57 -24.76 -13.29
N ALA A 240 -3.64 -24.47 -12.39
CA ALA A 240 -3.45 -25.27 -11.17
C ALA A 240 -4.68 -25.21 -10.26
N LEU A 241 -5.25 -24.03 -10.02
CA LEU A 241 -6.48 -23.88 -9.24
C LEU A 241 -7.68 -24.60 -9.88
N SER A 242 -7.84 -24.47 -11.19
CA SER A 242 -8.93 -25.13 -11.91
C SER A 242 -8.84 -26.65 -11.80
N LYS A 243 -7.63 -27.22 -11.92
CA LYS A 243 -7.40 -28.66 -11.73
C LYS A 243 -7.74 -29.11 -10.31
N LEU A 244 -7.30 -28.35 -9.31
CA LEU A 244 -7.59 -28.64 -7.90
C LEU A 244 -9.09 -28.52 -7.59
N LYS A 245 -9.80 -27.55 -8.19
CA LYS A 245 -11.27 -27.44 -8.11
C LYS A 245 -11.94 -28.68 -8.69
N SER A 246 -11.59 -29.09 -9.92
CA SER A 246 -12.18 -30.26 -10.56
C SER A 246 -11.97 -31.53 -9.74
N GLN A 247 -10.75 -31.76 -9.23
CA GLN A 247 -10.44 -32.91 -8.39
C GLN A 247 -11.23 -32.90 -7.07
N HIS A 248 -11.38 -31.75 -6.43
CA HIS A 248 -12.17 -31.63 -5.19
C HIS A 248 -13.68 -31.77 -5.43
N GLN A 249 -14.18 -31.42 -6.62
CA GLN A 249 -15.58 -31.67 -6.99
C GLN A 249 -15.87 -33.16 -7.24
N GLU A 250 -14.91 -33.88 -7.83
CA GLU A 250 -15.01 -35.32 -8.08
C GLU A 250 -14.89 -36.13 -6.77
N ASP A 251 -13.96 -35.76 -5.89
CA ASP A 251 -13.75 -36.41 -4.59
C ASP A 251 -13.48 -35.38 -3.48
N PRO A 252 -14.52 -34.94 -2.74
CA PRO A 252 -14.38 -33.99 -1.63
C PRO A 252 -13.56 -34.51 -0.45
N ASN A 253 -13.41 -35.83 -0.31
CA ASN A 253 -12.66 -36.44 0.79
C ASN A 253 -11.22 -36.81 0.40
N SER A 254 -10.79 -36.42 -0.80
CA SER A 254 -9.46 -36.72 -1.30
C SER A 254 -8.36 -36.04 -0.48
N THR A 255 -7.33 -36.80 -0.11
CA THR A 255 -6.14 -36.25 0.56
C THR A 255 -5.26 -35.40 -0.35
N ILE A 256 -5.51 -35.40 -1.67
CA ILE A 256 -4.74 -34.67 -2.68
C ILE A 256 -4.72 -33.16 -2.38
N LEU A 257 -5.86 -32.60 -1.98
CA LEU A 257 -5.97 -31.17 -1.69
C LEU A 257 -5.19 -30.78 -0.43
N THR A 258 -5.19 -31.66 0.57
CA THR A 258 -4.42 -31.50 1.81
C THR A 258 -2.91 -31.58 1.52
N ALA A 259 -2.48 -32.54 0.71
CA ALA A 259 -1.08 -32.68 0.31
C ALA A 259 -0.57 -31.47 -0.51
N ASN A 260 -1.43 -30.90 -1.36
CA ASN A 260 -1.11 -29.74 -2.21
C ASN A 260 -1.52 -28.39 -1.60
N LYS A 261 -1.87 -28.34 -0.31
CA LYS A 261 -2.35 -27.11 0.36
C LYS A 261 -1.43 -25.90 0.15
N PRO A 262 -0.08 -25.99 0.28
CA PRO A 262 0.79 -24.83 0.06
C PRO A 262 0.70 -24.27 -1.37
N ALA A 263 0.60 -25.15 -2.37
CA ALA A 263 0.44 -24.76 -3.78
C ALA A 263 -0.93 -24.11 -4.02
N LEU A 264 -1.99 -24.65 -3.41
CA LEU A 264 -3.33 -24.07 -3.47
C LEU A 264 -3.35 -22.65 -2.89
N LEU A 265 -2.87 -22.47 -1.65
CA LEU A 265 -2.84 -21.18 -0.97
C LEU A 265 -2.03 -20.14 -1.75
N ARG A 266 -0.87 -20.54 -2.30
CA ARG A 266 -0.04 -19.67 -3.15
C ARG A 266 -0.77 -19.28 -4.42
N SER A 267 -1.44 -20.22 -5.07
CA SER A 267 -2.16 -19.97 -6.33
C SER A 267 -3.35 -19.04 -6.12
N LEU A 268 -4.14 -19.24 -5.06
CA LEU A 268 -5.26 -18.35 -4.69
C LEU A 268 -4.79 -16.91 -4.50
N PHE A 269 -3.73 -16.72 -3.72
CA PHE A 269 -3.17 -15.39 -3.46
C PHE A 269 -2.60 -14.75 -4.73
N THR A 270 -1.82 -15.52 -5.50
CA THR A 270 -1.12 -14.98 -6.68
C THR A 270 -2.09 -14.62 -7.80
N VAL A 271 -3.12 -15.45 -8.06
CA VAL A 271 -4.17 -15.13 -9.03
C VAL A 271 -4.89 -13.84 -8.63
N GLY A 272 -5.31 -13.71 -7.37
CA GLY A 272 -5.95 -12.47 -6.90
C GLY A 272 -5.03 -11.25 -7.06
N ALA A 273 -3.77 -11.36 -6.64
CA ALA A 273 -2.81 -10.26 -6.75
C ALA A 273 -2.55 -9.85 -8.21
N LEU A 274 -2.47 -10.82 -9.13
CA LEU A 274 -2.36 -10.55 -10.56
C LEU A 274 -3.61 -9.81 -11.08
N CYS A 275 -4.81 -10.29 -10.74
CA CYS A 275 -6.08 -9.65 -11.14
C CYS A 275 -6.25 -8.24 -10.58
N ARG A 276 -5.56 -7.86 -9.50
CA ARG A 276 -5.58 -6.48 -8.98
C ARG A 276 -4.82 -5.51 -9.89
N HIS A 277 -3.70 -5.95 -10.47
CA HIS A 277 -2.78 -5.07 -11.19
C HIS A 277 -2.83 -5.25 -12.72
N PHE A 278 -3.48 -6.31 -13.19
CA PHE A 278 -3.65 -6.62 -14.61
C PHE A 278 -5.12 -6.92 -14.92
N ASP A 279 -5.65 -6.20 -15.90
CA ASP A 279 -6.96 -6.49 -16.48
C ASP A 279 -6.82 -7.53 -17.58
N PHE A 280 -6.99 -8.80 -17.21
CA PHE A 280 -6.88 -9.92 -18.14
C PHE A 280 -7.99 -9.94 -19.19
N ASP A 281 -9.08 -9.18 -19.02
CA ASP A 281 -10.15 -9.09 -20.00
C ASP A 281 -9.82 -8.19 -21.20
N GLN A 282 -8.69 -7.49 -21.18
CA GLN A 282 -8.18 -6.73 -22.31
C GLN A 282 -7.76 -7.63 -23.48
N GLU A 283 -7.88 -7.11 -24.70
CA GLU A 283 -7.57 -7.84 -25.94
C GLU A 283 -6.12 -8.32 -25.99
N ASP A 284 -5.19 -7.53 -25.42
CA ASP A 284 -3.76 -7.85 -25.37
C ASP A 284 -3.44 -9.15 -24.61
N PHE A 285 -4.33 -9.56 -23.70
CA PHE A 285 -4.20 -10.81 -22.94
C PHE A 285 -4.96 -11.97 -23.57
N LYS A 286 -6.28 -11.81 -23.72
CA LYS A 286 -7.17 -12.91 -24.12
C LYS A 286 -7.25 -13.11 -25.65
N GLY A 287 -6.71 -12.19 -26.43
CA GLY A 287 -6.88 -12.13 -27.88
C GLY A 287 -8.35 -12.06 -28.26
N ASN A 288 -8.74 -12.84 -29.27
CA ASN A 288 -10.11 -12.86 -29.80
C ASN A 288 -11.09 -13.71 -28.95
N SER A 289 -10.67 -14.17 -27.77
CA SER A 289 -11.54 -14.97 -26.90
C SER A 289 -12.69 -14.12 -26.34
N LYS A 290 -13.92 -14.61 -26.49
CA LYS A 290 -15.11 -14.00 -25.87
C LYS A 290 -15.30 -14.38 -24.40
N VAL A 291 -14.39 -15.17 -23.84
CA VAL A 291 -14.48 -15.61 -22.44
C VAL A 291 -14.18 -14.42 -21.52
N ASN A 292 -15.07 -14.19 -20.55
CA ASN A 292 -14.91 -13.20 -19.50
C ASN A 292 -14.09 -13.81 -18.35
N ILE A 293 -12.83 -13.41 -18.24
CA ILE A 293 -11.86 -13.99 -17.32
C ILE A 293 -12.15 -13.56 -15.90
N LYS A 294 -12.55 -12.30 -15.67
CA LYS A 294 -12.92 -11.85 -14.31
C LYS A 294 -14.07 -12.67 -13.73
N ASP A 295 -15.06 -13.05 -14.53
CA ASP A 295 -16.19 -13.89 -14.08
C ASP A 295 -15.72 -15.30 -13.75
N LYS A 296 -14.80 -15.86 -14.55
CA LYS A 296 -14.21 -17.17 -14.28
C LYS A 296 -13.35 -17.20 -13.03
N VAL A 297 -12.56 -16.15 -12.80
CA VAL A 297 -11.78 -15.99 -11.57
C VAL A 297 -12.72 -15.81 -10.36
N LEU A 298 -13.79 -15.02 -10.50
CA LEU A 298 -14.81 -14.86 -9.46
C LEU A 298 -15.43 -16.21 -9.10
N GLU A 299 -15.94 -16.97 -10.08
CA GLU A 299 -16.56 -18.28 -9.88
C GLU A 299 -15.59 -19.26 -9.18
N LEU A 300 -14.32 -19.25 -9.58
CA LEU A 300 -13.28 -20.10 -9.02
C LEU A 300 -12.94 -19.72 -7.56
N LEU A 301 -12.76 -18.44 -7.28
CA LEU A 301 -12.46 -17.97 -5.92
C LEU A 301 -13.66 -18.16 -5.00
N MET A 302 -14.87 -17.84 -5.46
CA MET A 302 -16.12 -18.06 -4.71
C MET A 302 -16.30 -19.53 -4.33
N TYR A 303 -15.92 -20.47 -5.19
CA TYR A 303 -15.93 -21.90 -4.86
C TYR A 303 -15.06 -22.20 -3.61
N PHE A 304 -13.82 -21.71 -3.57
CA PHE A 304 -12.91 -21.96 -2.45
C PHE A 304 -13.28 -21.20 -1.16
N THR A 305 -14.18 -20.22 -1.22
CA THR A 305 -14.72 -19.60 0.01
C THR A 305 -15.63 -20.53 0.82
N LYS A 306 -16.17 -21.59 0.17
CA LYS A 306 -17.03 -22.60 0.82
C LYS A 306 -16.26 -23.83 1.29
N HIS A 307 -14.94 -23.79 1.24
CA HIS A 307 -14.06 -24.90 1.64
C HIS A 307 -14.12 -25.14 3.16
N SER A 308 -13.80 -26.35 3.62
CA SER A 308 -13.81 -26.71 5.06
C SER A 308 -12.65 -26.09 5.85
N ASP A 309 -11.48 -25.93 5.21
CA ASP A 309 -10.28 -25.34 5.79
C ASP A 309 -10.30 -23.80 5.77
N GLU A 310 -10.15 -23.18 6.94
CA GLU A 310 -10.20 -21.72 7.14
C GLU A 310 -9.06 -20.96 6.44
N GLU A 311 -7.87 -21.55 6.30
CA GLU A 311 -6.76 -20.86 5.61
C GLU A 311 -7.06 -20.72 4.11
N VAL A 312 -7.68 -21.75 3.52
CA VAL A 312 -8.13 -21.74 2.13
C VAL A 312 -9.21 -20.66 1.94
N GLN A 313 -10.20 -20.62 2.82
CA GLN A 313 -11.24 -19.57 2.82
C GLN A 313 -10.62 -18.18 2.91
N THR A 314 -9.68 -17.99 3.84
CA THR A 314 -9.01 -16.71 4.06
C THR A 314 -8.24 -16.27 2.81
N LYS A 315 -7.49 -17.16 2.15
CA LYS A 315 -6.78 -16.84 0.90
C LYS A 315 -7.72 -16.58 -0.27
N ALA A 316 -8.84 -17.30 -0.36
CA ALA A 316 -9.86 -17.05 -1.37
C ALA A 316 -10.49 -15.65 -1.19
N ILE A 317 -10.83 -15.25 0.04
CA ILE A 317 -11.38 -13.92 0.35
C ILE A 317 -10.35 -12.82 0.11
N ILE A 318 -9.07 -13.04 0.42
CA ILE A 318 -7.98 -12.11 0.05
C ILE A 318 -7.95 -11.93 -1.49
N GLY A 319 -8.01 -13.04 -2.23
CA GLY A 319 -8.00 -13.01 -3.69
C GLY A 319 -9.20 -12.27 -4.28
N LEU A 320 -10.40 -12.47 -3.71
CA LEU A 320 -11.62 -11.73 -4.07
C LEU A 320 -11.45 -10.23 -3.80
N GLY A 321 -10.92 -9.87 -2.62
CA GLY A 321 -10.64 -8.48 -2.28
C GLY A 321 -9.73 -7.79 -3.29
N PHE A 322 -8.68 -8.49 -3.73
CA PHE A 322 -7.80 -7.99 -4.79
C PHE A 322 -8.50 -7.83 -6.14
N ALA A 323 -9.34 -8.79 -6.55
CA ALA A 323 -10.12 -8.68 -7.78
C ALA A 323 -11.13 -7.51 -7.74
N PHE A 324 -11.72 -7.24 -6.57
CA PHE A 324 -12.69 -6.15 -6.41
C PHE A 324 -12.08 -4.76 -6.50
N ILE A 325 -10.77 -4.61 -6.22
CA ILE A 325 -10.08 -3.33 -6.41
C ILE A 325 -10.01 -2.97 -7.90
N GLN A 326 -9.78 -3.96 -8.77
CA GLN A 326 -9.72 -3.76 -10.22
C GLN A 326 -11.13 -3.68 -10.85
N HIS A 327 -12.06 -4.50 -10.36
CA HIS A 327 -13.44 -4.56 -10.87
C HIS A 327 -14.45 -4.42 -9.71
N PRO A 328 -14.72 -3.19 -9.23
CA PRO A 328 -15.59 -2.98 -8.07
C PRO A 328 -17.04 -3.37 -8.33
N SER A 329 -17.46 -3.41 -9.61
CA SER A 329 -18.80 -3.86 -10.01
C SER A 329 -19.13 -5.29 -9.52
N LEU A 330 -18.12 -6.14 -9.34
CA LEU A 330 -18.30 -7.50 -8.83
C LEU A 330 -18.82 -7.53 -7.38
N MET A 331 -18.64 -6.46 -6.61
CA MET A 331 -19.21 -6.35 -5.26
C MET A 331 -20.74 -6.20 -5.27
N PHE A 332 -21.37 -5.90 -6.42
CA PHE A 332 -22.83 -5.87 -6.54
C PHE A 332 -23.45 -7.26 -6.78
N GLU A 333 -22.64 -8.26 -7.13
CA GLU A 333 -23.14 -9.60 -7.40
C GLU A 333 -23.79 -10.20 -6.15
N GLN A 334 -24.93 -10.87 -6.35
CA GLN A 334 -25.76 -11.37 -5.24
C GLN A 334 -25.00 -12.40 -4.39
N GLU A 335 -24.15 -13.22 -5.00
CA GLU A 335 -23.33 -14.20 -4.29
C GLU A 335 -22.30 -13.53 -3.38
N VAL A 336 -21.66 -12.46 -3.83
CA VAL A 336 -20.66 -11.69 -3.07
C VAL A 336 -21.33 -10.96 -1.91
N LYS A 337 -22.47 -10.30 -2.18
CA LYS A 337 -23.29 -9.65 -1.15
C LYS A 337 -23.66 -10.62 -0.03
N THR A 338 -24.13 -11.80 -0.42
CA THR A 338 -24.53 -12.85 0.53
C THR A 338 -23.34 -13.36 1.33
N LEU A 339 -22.19 -13.57 0.68
CA LEU A 339 -20.96 -14.01 1.33
C LEU A 339 -20.50 -13.01 2.41
N TYR A 340 -20.32 -11.73 2.06
CA TYR A 340 -19.80 -10.73 2.98
C TYR A 340 -20.77 -10.46 4.15
N ASN A 341 -22.07 -10.35 3.85
CA ASN A 341 -23.07 -10.15 4.89
C ASN A 341 -23.17 -11.36 5.83
N SER A 342 -23.09 -12.59 5.30
CA SER A 342 -23.08 -13.80 6.12
C SER A 342 -21.88 -13.85 7.06
N ILE A 343 -20.66 -13.59 6.54
CA ILE A 343 -19.43 -13.59 7.34
C ILE A 343 -19.50 -12.55 8.47
N LEU A 344 -19.95 -11.33 8.18
CA LEU A 344 -20.00 -10.26 9.19
C LEU A 344 -21.09 -10.51 10.24
N SER A 345 -22.27 -10.97 9.82
CA SER A 345 -23.45 -11.15 10.69
C SER A 345 -23.36 -12.39 11.58
N ASP A 346 -22.83 -13.50 11.07
CA ASP A 346 -22.84 -14.76 11.79
C ASP A 346 -21.91 -14.71 13.01
N LYS A 347 -22.46 -15.00 14.19
CA LYS A 347 -21.71 -15.02 15.46
C LYS A 347 -20.70 -16.16 15.53
N ASN A 348 -20.93 -17.25 14.80
CA ASN A 348 -20.07 -18.43 14.79
C ASN A 348 -18.98 -18.37 13.71
N CYS A 349 -19.02 -17.39 12.82
CA CYS A 349 -18.01 -17.22 11.79
C CYS A 349 -16.65 -16.83 12.42
N SER A 350 -15.56 -17.34 11.83
CA SER A 350 -14.21 -17.05 12.33
C SER A 350 -13.90 -15.55 12.33
N VAL A 351 -13.26 -15.13 13.41
CA VAL A 351 -12.74 -13.77 13.61
C VAL A 351 -11.82 -13.36 12.46
N ASN A 352 -11.00 -14.28 11.94
CA ASN A 352 -10.06 -13.99 10.86
C ASN A 352 -10.78 -13.64 9.56
N LEU A 353 -11.90 -14.33 9.26
CA LEU A 353 -12.69 -14.07 8.06
C LEU A 353 -13.38 -12.71 8.15
N LYS A 354 -13.92 -12.35 9.33
CA LYS A 354 -14.49 -11.01 9.57
C LYS A 354 -13.45 -9.90 9.38
N ILE A 355 -12.27 -10.07 9.99
CA ILE A 355 -11.15 -9.14 9.82
C ILE A 355 -10.78 -9.01 8.34
N GLN A 356 -10.73 -10.13 7.61
CA GLN A 356 -10.34 -10.11 6.20
C GLN A 356 -11.35 -9.39 5.31
N VAL A 357 -12.66 -9.56 5.55
CA VAL A 357 -13.71 -8.82 4.84
C VAL A 357 -13.60 -7.31 5.11
N LEU A 358 -13.45 -6.92 6.37
CA LEU A 358 -13.27 -5.50 6.74
C LEU A 358 -12.00 -4.91 6.13
N LYS A 359 -10.91 -5.68 6.10
CA LYS A 359 -9.63 -5.27 5.48
C LYS A 359 -9.76 -5.11 3.96
N ASN A 360 -10.54 -5.95 3.29
CA ASN A 360 -10.82 -5.80 1.86
C ASN A 360 -11.56 -4.49 1.59
N LEU A 361 -12.62 -4.19 2.33
CA LEU A 361 -13.35 -2.93 2.22
C LEU A 361 -12.45 -1.72 2.52
N GLN A 362 -11.65 -1.79 3.60
CA GLN A 362 -10.69 -0.74 3.93
C GLN A 362 -9.71 -0.48 2.78
N THR A 363 -9.11 -1.54 2.22
CA THR A 363 -8.12 -1.42 1.15
C THR A 363 -8.75 -0.86 -0.12
N TYR A 364 -9.96 -1.29 -0.46
CA TYR A 364 -10.73 -0.77 -1.58
C TYR A 364 -10.95 0.75 -1.45
N LEU A 365 -11.47 1.21 -0.30
CA LEU A 365 -11.72 2.64 -0.06
C LEU A 365 -10.46 3.51 -0.11
N GLN A 366 -9.33 2.99 0.37
CA GLN A 366 -8.05 3.70 0.33
C GLN A 366 -7.49 3.80 -1.10
N GLU A 367 -7.59 2.73 -1.88
CA GLU A 367 -7.10 2.70 -3.25
C GLU A 367 -7.96 3.60 -4.17
N GLU A 368 -9.29 3.55 -4.02
CA GLU A 368 -10.22 4.40 -4.76
C GLU A 368 -9.96 5.88 -4.51
N ASP A 369 -9.81 6.29 -3.24
CA ASP A 369 -9.49 7.67 -2.87
C ASP A 369 -8.15 8.10 -3.45
N THR A 370 -7.12 7.26 -3.35
CA THR A 370 -5.80 7.55 -3.95
C THR A 370 -5.88 7.69 -5.46
N ARG A 371 -6.64 6.82 -6.14
CA ARG A 371 -6.84 6.85 -7.59
C ARG A 371 -7.60 8.10 -8.02
N MET A 372 -8.64 8.47 -7.28
CA MET A 372 -9.46 9.66 -7.53
C MET A 372 -8.63 10.94 -7.36
N GLN A 373 -7.85 11.06 -6.28
CA GLN A 373 -6.95 12.20 -6.07
C GLN A 373 -5.87 12.31 -7.15
N GLN A 374 -5.36 11.18 -7.65
CA GLN A 374 -4.39 11.20 -8.75
C GLN A 374 -5.04 11.63 -10.06
N ALA A 375 -6.24 11.13 -10.37
CA ALA A 375 -6.98 11.53 -11.56
C ALA A 375 -7.32 13.03 -11.55
N ASP A 376 -7.72 13.58 -10.41
CA ASP A 376 -7.97 15.03 -10.24
C ASP A 376 -6.71 15.87 -10.48
N ARG A 377 -5.55 15.45 -9.96
CA ARG A 377 -4.26 16.12 -10.23
C ARG A 377 -3.91 16.14 -11.72
N ASP A 378 -4.23 15.06 -12.43
CA ASP A 378 -3.95 14.91 -13.86
C ASP A 378 -5.08 15.44 -14.76
N TRP A 379 -6.20 15.92 -14.20
CA TRP A 379 -7.38 16.41 -14.91
C TRP A 379 -7.02 17.39 -16.02
N LYS A 380 -6.10 18.32 -15.76
CA LYS A 380 -5.65 19.33 -16.74
C LYS A 380 -5.12 18.72 -18.05
N LYS A 381 -4.62 17.47 -18.04
CA LYS A 381 -4.11 16.78 -19.23
C LYS A 381 -5.23 16.18 -20.07
N VAL A 382 -6.31 15.72 -19.43
CA VAL A 382 -7.42 14.99 -20.06
C VAL A 382 -8.68 15.85 -20.28
N ALA A 383 -8.79 17.00 -19.61
CA ALA A 383 -9.97 17.86 -19.63
C ALA A 383 -10.43 18.32 -21.02
N LYS A 384 -9.54 18.32 -22.03
CA LYS A 384 -9.88 18.70 -23.41
C LYS A 384 -10.48 17.55 -24.23
N GLN A 385 -10.40 16.32 -23.73
CA GLN A 385 -10.87 15.10 -24.40
C GLN A 385 -12.19 14.58 -23.82
N GLU A 386 -12.63 15.10 -22.68
CA GLU A 386 -13.91 14.69 -22.07
C GLU A 386 -15.11 15.42 -22.68
N ASP A 387 -16.22 14.71 -22.81
CA ASP A 387 -17.48 15.28 -23.28
C ASP A 387 -18.12 16.12 -22.17
N LEU A 388 -18.27 17.43 -22.41
CA LEU A 388 -18.94 18.36 -21.49
C LEU A 388 -20.38 17.94 -21.13
N LYS A 389 -21.01 17.04 -21.90
CA LYS A 389 -22.38 16.58 -21.69
C LYS A 389 -22.48 15.35 -20.77
N GLU A 390 -21.38 14.64 -20.54
CA GLU A 390 -21.35 13.47 -19.67
C GLU A 390 -20.70 13.83 -18.33
N MET A 391 -21.51 13.93 -17.28
CA MET A 391 -20.99 14.02 -15.92
C MET A 391 -20.57 12.61 -15.49
N GLY A 392 -19.26 12.32 -15.55
CA GLY A 392 -18.65 11.01 -15.25
C GLY A 392 -18.75 10.56 -13.78
N ASP A 393 -19.94 10.58 -13.19
CA ASP A 393 -20.20 10.29 -11.76
C ASP A 393 -20.30 8.79 -11.43
N ILE A 394 -20.10 7.91 -12.43
CA ILE A 394 -20.27 6.46 -12.26
C ILE A 394 -19.25 5.90 -11.24
N SER A 395 -18.00 6.37 -11.28
CA SER A 395 -16.94 5.89 -10.38
C SER A 395 -17.12 6.38 -8.94
N SER A 396 -17.48 7.66 -8.75
CA SER A 396 -17.77 8.27 -7.45
C SER A 396 -19.02 7.66 -6.80
N GLY A 397 -20.11 7.51 -7.56
CA GLY A 397 -21.34 6.87 -7.10
C GLY A 397 -21.18 5.39 -6.77
N MET A 398 -20.20 4.70 -7.37
CA MET A 398 -19.95 3.28 -7.13
C MET A 398 -19.47 3.00 -5.70
N SER A 399 -18.46 3.74 -5.21
CA SER A 399 -17.93 3.59 -3.84
C SER A 399 -19.00 3.85 -2.79
N SER A 400 -19.83 4.89 -2.99
CA SER A 400 -20.96 5.20 -2.12
C SER A 400 -21.99 4.06 -2.10
N SER A 401 -22.38 3.56 -3.27
CA SER A 401 -23.35 2.46 -3.41
C SER A 401 -22.85 1.16 -2.77
N ILE A 402 -21.58 0.82 -2.95
CA ILE A 402 -20.95 -0.35 -2.31
C ILE A 402 -21.02 -0.22 -0.79
N MET A 403 -20.66 0.94 -0.23
CA MET A 403 -20.69 1.11 1.21
C MET A 403 -22.10 1.01 1.77
N GLN A 404 -23.12 1.57 1.10
CA GLN A 404 -24.51 1.45 1.53
C GLN A 404 -24.99 -0.02 1.62
N LEU A 405 -24.47 -0.92 0.78
CA LEU A 405 -24.81 -2.35 0.84
C LEU A 405 -24.30 -3.07 2.08
N TYR A 406 -23.12 -2.69 2.58
CA TYR A 406 -22.42 -3.37 3.66
C TYR A 406 -22.44 -2.61 5.00
N LEU A 407 -22.81 -1.32 4.98
CA LEU A 407 -22.69 -0.40 6.12
C LEU A 407 -23.31 -0.95 7.40
N LYS A 408 -24.53 -1.48 7.33
CA LYS A 408 -25.22 -2.02 8.50
C LYS A 408 -24.39 -3.10 9.19
N GLN A 409 -23.84 -4.04 8.44
CA GLN A 409 -23.05 -5.14 9.02
C GLN A 409 -21.68 -4.68 9.52
N VAL A 410 -21.10 -3.65 8.91
CA VAL A 410 -19.87 -3.02 9.40
C VAL A 410 -20.12 -2.31 10.74
N LEU A 411 -21.25 -1.61 10.89
CA LEU A 411 -21.61 -0.95 12.16
C LEU A 411 -21.89 -1.96 13.27
N GLU A 412 -22.60 -3.05 12.98
CA GLU A 412 -22.85 -4.13 13.96
C GLU A 412 -21.54 -4.79 14.44
N ALA A 413 -20.48 -4.78 13.63
CA ALA A 413 -19.16 -5.29 14.03
C ALA A 413 -18.50 -4.50 15.16
N PHE A 414 -19.00 -3.30 15.51
CA PHE A 414 -18.54 -2.51 16.65
C PHE A 414 -18.83 -3.20 17.99
N PHE A 415 -19.82 -4.08 18.06
CA PHE A 415 -20.19 -4.78 19.29
C PHE A 415 -19.52 -6.15 19.43
N HIS A 416 -18.52 -6.44 18.60
CA HIS A 416 -17.79 -7.71 18.65
C HIS A 416 -16.85 -7.75 19.87
N THR A 417 -16.68 -8.94 20.49
CA THR A 417 -15.82 -9.10 21.68
C THR A 417 -14.34 -8.88 21.40
N GLN A 418 -13.89 -9.28 20.21
CA GLN A 418 -12.50 -9.12 19.76
C GLN A 418 -12.19 -7.68 19.33
N SER A 419 -11.14 -7.10 19.93
CA SER A 419 -10.65 -5.75 19.64
C SER A 419 -10.31 -5.56 18.16
N SER A 420 -9.58 -6.50 17.55
CA SER A 420 -9.16 -6.39 16.15
C SER A 420 -10.33 -6.19 15.18
N VAL A 421 -11.47 -6.85 15.41
CA VAL A 421 -12.67 -6.68 14.57
C VAL A 421 -13.23 -5.26 14.70
N ARG A 422 -13.38 -4.77 15.95
CA ARG A 422 -13.84 -3.40 16.21
C ARG A 422 -12.90 -2.36 15.62
N HIS A 423 -11.59 -2.57 15.72
CA HIS A 423 -10.57 -1.70 15.16
C HIS A 423 -10.69 -1.58 13.63
N PHE A 424 -10.78 -2.71 12.92
CA PHE A 424 -10.95 -2.71 11.46
C PHE A 424 -12.29 -2.10 11.04
N ALA A 425 -13.38 -2.36 11.77
CA ALA A 425 -14.68 -1.75 11.50
C ALA A 425 -14.63 -0.23 11.66
N LEU A 426 -14.03 0.27 12.75
CA LEU A 426 -13.83 1.71 12.98
C LEU A 426 -12.99 2.35 11.87
N ASN A 427 -11.96 1.67 11.36
CA ASN A 427 -11.16 2.16 10.24
C ASN A 427 -11.99 2.30 8.95
N VAL A 428 -12.84 1.32 8.63
CA VAL A 428 -13.74 1.38 7.47
C VAL A 428 -14.73 2.54 7.60
N ILE A 429 -15.36 2.70 8.77
CA ILE A 429 -16.31 3.79 9.01
C ILE A 429 -15.63 5.16 8.94
N ALA A 430 -14.45 5.32 9.56
CA ALA A 430 -13.70 6.57 9.50
C ALA A 430 -13.32 6.96 8.06
N LEU A 431 -12.86 6.00 7.23
CA LEU A 431 -12.59 6.27 5.81
C LEU A 431 -13.84 6.68 5.05
N THR A 432 -14.96 5.99 5.30
CA THR A 432 -16.24 6.24 4.64
C THR A 432 -16.77 7.64 4.97
N LEU A 433 -16.66 8.07 6.22
CA LEU A 433 -17.07 9.39 6.69
C LEU A 433 -16.14 10.50 6.18
N ASN A 434 -14.82 10.28 6.22
CA ASN A 434 -13.83 11.24 5.74
C ASN A 434 -13.97 11.54 4.25
N GLN A 435 -14.35 10.52 3.46
CA GLN A 435 -14.61 10.64 2.02
C GLN A 435 -16.03 11.15 1.70
N GLY A 436 -16.91 11.29 2.70
CA GLY A 436 -18.28 11.79 2.50
C GLY A 436 -19.21 10.83 1.75
N LEU A 437 -18.94 9.52 1.79
CA LEU A 437 -19.67 8.52 0.99
C LEU A 437 -21.09 8.22 1.51
N ILE A 438 -21.34 8.49 2.80
CA ILE A 438 -22.61 8.20 3.47
C ILE A 438 -23.07 9.40 4.31
N HIS A 439 -24.36 9.43 4.65
CA HIS A 439 -24.88 10.37 5.63
C HIS A 439 -24.36 10.03 7.05
N PRO A 440 -23.73 10.96 7.79
CA PRO A 440 -23.02 10.66 9.04
C PRO A 440 -23.93 10.31 10.21
N VAL A 441 -25.17 10.83 10.27
CA VAL A 441 -26.09 10.67 11.41
C VAL A 441 -26.31 9.20 11.79
N GLN A 442 -26.39 8.28 10.82
CA GLN A 442 -26.59 6.85 11.11
C GLN A 442 -25.41 6.19 11.83
N CYS A 443 -24.21 6.79 11.77
CA CYS A 443 -23.00 6.28 12.41
C CYS A 443 -22.76 6.90 13.80
N VAL A 444 -23.40 8.03 14.11
CA VAL A 444 -23.17 8.79 15.36
C VAL A 444 -23.41 7.93 16.62
N PRO A 445 -24.52 7.18 16.78
CA PRO A 445 -24.73 6.36 17.97
C PRO A 445 -23.64 5.30 18.19
N TYR A 446 -23.18 4.68 17.10
CA TYR A 446 -22.13 3.67 17.13
C TYR A 446 -20.77 4.28 17.49
N LEU A 447 -20.45 5.46 16.96
CA LEU A 447 -19.22 6.18 17.31
C LEU A 447 -19.21 6.62 18.77
N ILE A 448 -20.35 7.09 19.30
CA ILE A 448 -20.50 7.43 20.73
C ILE A 448 -20.26 6.18 21.59
N ALA A 449 -20.83 5.04 21.22
CA ALA A 449 -20.59 3.78 21.94
C ALA A 449 -19.09 3.39 21.93
N MET A 450 -18.41 3.56 20.79
CA MET A 450 -16.96 3.32 20.67
C MET A 450 -16.10 4.27 21.51
N GLY A 451 -16.61 5.45 21.86
CA GLY A 451 -15.99 6.36 22.82
C GLY A 451 -15.85 5.77 24.22
N THR A 452 -16.45 4.61 24.51
CA THR A 452 -16.33 3.89 25.80
C THR A 452 -15.49 2.62 25.72
N ASP A 453 -14.88 2.30 24.58
CA ASP A 453 -14.04 1.09 24.41
C ASP A 453 -12.85 1.11 25.39
N PRO A 454 -12.39 -0.01 25.98
CA PRO A 454 -11.23 -0.03 26.86
C PRO A 454 -9.91 0.44 26.21
N GLU A 455 -9.76 0.32 24.89
CA GLU A 455 -8.55 0.71 24.18
C GLU A 455 -8.49 2.23 23.89
N PRO A 456 -7.47 2.96 24.39
CA PRO A 456 -7.37 4.40 24.17
C PRO A 456 -7.28 4.80 22.70
N SER A 457 -6.61 4.01 21.85
CA SER A 457 -6.47 4.28 20.42
C SER A 457 -7.82 4.31 19.70
N MET A 458 -8.75 3.44 20.10
CA MET A 458 -10.09 3.33 19.52
C MET A 458 -10.98 4.48 19.98
N ARG A 459 -11.02 4.78 21.29
CA ARG A 459 -11.77 5.91 21.83
C ARG A 459 -11.34 7.24 21.21
N ASN A 460 -10.03 7.51 21.21
CA ASN A 460 -9.48 8.75 20.67
C ASN A 460 -9.84 8.94 19.19
N LYS A 461 -9.82 7.86 18.41
CA LYS A 461 -10.18 7.91 16.98
C LYS A 461 -11.68 8.12 16.78
N ALA A 462 -12.54 7.48 17.57
CA ALA A 462 -13.98 7.69 17.52
C ALA A 462 -14.37 9.12 17.92
N ASP A 463 -13.79 9.63 19.01
CA ASP A 463 -14.00 11.01 19.48
C ASP A 463 -13.52 12.03 18.44
N GLN A 464 -12.37 11.80 17.80
CA GLN A 464 -11.89 12.66 16.72
C GLN A 464 -12.90 12.73 15.57
N GLN A 465 -13.47 11.59 15.17
CA GLN A 465 -14.49 11.55 14.11
C GLN A 465 -15.77 12.27 14.51
N LEU A 466 -16.22 12.15 15.76
CA LEU A 466 -17.36 12.92 16.28
C LEU A 466 -17.11 14.43 16.24
N VAL A 467 -15.92 14.88 16.67
CA VAL A 467 -15.54 16.30 16.61
C VAL A 467 -15.50 16.80 15.17
N GLU A 468 -15.02 15.99 14.22
CA GLU A 468 -15.02 16.35 12.79
C GLU A 468 -16.43 16.43 12.21
N ILE A 469 -17.35 15.54 12.63
CA ILE A 469 -18.77 15.60 12.25
C ILE A 469 -19.40 16.89 12.78
N ASP A 470 -19.22 17.22 14.07
CA ASP A 470 -19.81 18.41 14.69
C ASP A 470 -19.32 19.71 14.03
N LYS A 471 -18.01 19.78 13.75
CA LYS A 471 -17.40 20.94 13.05
C LYS A 471 -17.97 21.16 11.65
N LYS A 472 -18.29 20.07 10.93
CA LYS A 472 -18.82 20.15 9.55
C LYS A 472 -20.34 20.33 9.53
N TYR A 473 -21.06 19.71 10.47
CA TYR A 473 -22.51 19.61 10.49
C TYR A 473 -23.05 19.92 11.88
N ALA A 474 -23.19 21.21 12.19
CA ALA A 474 -23.71 21.67 13.48
C ALA A 474 -25.11 21.07 13.76
N GLY A 475 -25.29 20.50 14.95
CA GLY A 475 -26.56 19.96 15.43
C GLY A 475 -26.80 18.48 15.14
N PHE A 476 -25.96 17.81 14.34
CA PHE A 476 -26.13 16.39 14.03
C PHE A 476 -25.90 15.45 15.22
N ILE A 477 -25.08 15.86 16.20
CA ILE A 477 -24.85 15.11 17.43
C ILE A 477 -25.99 15.32 18.45
N HIS A 478 -26.74 16.41 18.32
CA HIS A 478 -27.87 16.70 19.20
C HIS A 478 -29.10 15.83 18.87
N VAL A 479 -29.26 15.44 17.61
CA VAL A 479 -30.31 14.52 17.12
C VAL A 479 -29.96 13.10 17.50
#